data_AF-D8JVK6-F1
#
_entry.id   AF-D8JVK6-F1
#
_cell.length_a   1.000
_cell.length_b   1.000
_cell.length_c   1.000
_cell.angle_alpha   90.00
_cell.angle_beta   90.00
_cell.angle_gamma   90.00
#
_symmetry.space_group_name_H-M   'P 1'
#
loop_
_entity.id
_entity.type
_entity.pdbx_description
1 polymer ?
#
loop_
_entity_poly.entity_id
_entity_poly.type
_entity_poly.pdbx_seq_one_letter_code
_entity_poly.pdbx_strand_id
1 'polypeptide(L)'
;MFWLLSVLSVSLPVTASRSFADDRSMAQSAICARTALGALDGFDSEDRPAVTAFYAARDCRPLWVDETGTTRAADLAIAEMRRADEWGLRSANFPFAALSRPKAEGRWTSDETADAELEITASVLRYAHQAQGGRIPNPEVQLSSYIDRQPSLSSAQDILAKISQSQEPDITLREWQPSADQFLKLKALLSDLRSKQSGEPQDLQIARRGSSLQSKSKSPEVATLKKRFGVASAQGEETVFDAALVAAVKTFQASAGLRADGFVGPATRAALAGGGPENNADRIAAVIANMEEWRWMPQELGATNVFVNIPAFSIRLTKDGAPVFEDRVVVGTADKQTPIFSKSMKTIVLRPEWNLPDSIKLTALLSGRSVEQQGYVVMRNGRTIDSTRVNWAKANLREYTIFQPSGDDNALGLVKFLFPNKHAVYLHDTPSRHLFNERVRLYSHGCVRVRNPQVFAQDLLDIDRGAAAFDVKRLVRKGPKDNNVTLETPIPVHVGYFTVWVGDDGQPQYFKDYYGHQKRITLALAGKWKQIDVGKDHLAEIDTSMLKQVRLRGEGRVKKGGDSFGAPMGVTNSFSSAGYKRYNDSVGDIIRMKLGF
;
A
#
# COMPACT_ATOMS: atom_id res chain seq x y z
N MET A 1 -66.01 -58.25 10.83
CA MET A 1 -67.43 -58.12 10.48
C MET A 1 -67.70 -56.63 10.33
N PHE A 2 -67.97 -56.21 9.09
CA PHE A 2 -68.22 -54.84 8.63
C PHE A 2 -69.27 -54.12 9.47
N TRP A 3 -69.17 -52.80 9.65
CA TRP A 3 -70.32 -51.91 9.45
C TRP A 3 -69.88 -50.55 8.91
N LEU A 4 -70.58 -50.16 7.84
CA LEU A 4 -70.36 -49.04 6.94
C LEU A 4 -70.65 -47.67 7.58
N LEU A 5 -69.95 -46.66 7.06
CA LEU A 5 -70.34 -45.25 7.10
C LEU A 5 -71.73 -45.03 6.49
N SER A 6 -72.48 -44.10 7.07
CA SER A 6 -73.44 -43.29 6.32
C SER A 6 -73.38 -41.83 6.78
N VAL A 7 -73.31 -40.98 5.77
CA VAL A 7 -73.06 -39.55 5.78
C VAL A 7 -74.32 -38.81 6.19
N LEU A 8 -74.19 -37.82 7.08
CA LEU A 8 -75.17 -36.75 7.23
C LEU A 8 -74.46 -35.40 7.24
N SER A 9 -74.62 -34.70 6.12
CA SER A 9 -74.17 -33.34 5.88
C SER A 9 -75.05 -32.37 6.67
N VAL A 10 -74.45 -31.58 7.55
CA VAL A 10 -75.09 -30.38 8.12
C VAL A 10 -74.10 -29.22 7.97
N SER A 11 -74.48 -28.27 7.13
CA SER A 11 -73.78 -27.02 6.89
C SER A 11 -73.88 -26.10 8.12
N LEU A 12 -72.73 -25.64 8.62
CA LEU A 12 -72.63 -24.50 9.53
C LEU A 12 -71.80 -23.40 8.85
N PRO A 13 -72.11 -22.12 9.11
CA PRO A 13 -71.72 -21.03 8.24
C PRO A 13 -70.22 -20.71 8.37
N VAL A 14 -69.62 -20.42 7.22
CA VAL A 14 -68.29 -19.81 7.12
C VAL A 14 -68.35 -18.46 7.84
N THR A 15 -67.82 -18.42 9.05
CA THR A 15 -67.40 -17.16 9.68
C THR A 15 -66.33 -16.57 8.79
N ALA A 16 -66.65 -15.43 8.17
CA ALA A 16 -65.69 -14.60 7.47
C ALA A 16 -64.49 -14.33 8.40
N SER A 17 -63.37 -14.97 8.08
CA SER A 17 -62.06 -14.57 8.56
C SER A 17 -61.88 -13.12 8.13
N ARG A 18 -61.85 -12.20 9.10
CA ARG A 18 -61.34 -10.85 8.90
C ARG A 18 -59.99 -10.97 8.19
N SER A 19 -59.92 -10.53 6.95
CA SER A 19 -58.65 -10.24 6.30
C SER A 19 -57.94 -9.21 7.18
N PHE A 20 -56.78 -9.57 7.73
CA PHE A 20 -55.80 -8.56 8.11
C PHE A 20 -55.41 -7.86 6.82
N ALA A 21 -56.11 -6.79 6.49
CA ALA A 21 -55.66 -5.88 5.45
C ALA A 21 -54.32 -5.32 5.94
N ASP A 22 -53.28 -5.56 5.15
CA ASP A 22 -51.91 -5.13 5.41
C ASP A 22 -51.93 -3.59 5.46
N ASP A 23 -51.76 -3.00 6.66
CA ASP A 23 -51.87 -1.56 6.95
C ASP A 23 -50.66 -0.76 6.41
N ARG A 24 -50.04 -1.28 5.34
CA ARG A 24 -48.82 -0.77 4.75
C ARG A 24 -49.12 0.38 3.80
N SER A 25 -48.27 1.42 3.85
CA SER A 25 -48.31 2.45 2.82
C SER A 25 -47.94 1.86 1.45
N MET A 26 -48.41 2.47 0.37
CA MET A 26 -48.04 2.04 -0.99
C MET A 26 -46.52 2.03 -1.21
N ALA A 27 -45.78 2.95 -0.57
CA ALA A 27 -44.32 2.99 -0.59
C ALA A 27 -43.68 1.79 0.15
N GLN A 28 -44.21 1.40 1.32
CA GLN A 28 -43.76 0.20 2.03
C GLN A 28 -43.97 -1.06 1.19
N SER A 29 -45.14 -1.17 0.54
CA SER A 29 -45.45 -2.27 -0.37
C SER A 29 -44.49 -2.33 -1.56
N ALA A 30 -44.11 -1.19 -2.14
CA ALA A 30 -43.13 -1.12 -3.23
C ALA A 30 -41.73 -1.57 -2.78
N ILE A 31 -41.26 -1.15 -1.60
CA ILE A 31 -39.98 -1.59 -1.02
C ILE A 31 -39.99 -3.10 -0.77
N CYS A 32 -41.08 -3.62 -0.17
CA CYS A 32 -41.26 -5.04 0.07
C CYS A 32 -41.25 -5.85 -1.23
N ALA A 33 -41.96 -5.39 -2.27
CA ALA A 33 -41.99 -6.07 -3.56
C ALA A 33 -40.58 -6.17 -4.16
N ARG A 34 -39.79 -5.09 -4.15
CA ARG A 34 -38.46 -5.07 -4.75
C ARG A 34 -37.44 -5.91 -3.97
N THR A 35 -37.45 -5.80 -2.65
CA THR A 35 -36.56 -6.59 -1.79
C THR A 35 -36.89 -8.09 -1.84
N ALA A 36 -38.16 -8.46 -1.96
CA ALA A 36 -38.60 -9.86 -2.12
C ALA A 36 -38.29 -10.43 -3.52
N LEU A 37 -38.41 -9.62 -4.57
CA LEU A 37 -38.07 -10.01 -5.95
C LEU A 37 -36.56 -9.95 -6.23
N GLY A 38 -35.76 -9.48 -5.28
CA GLY A 38 -34.32 -9.28 -5.48
C GLY A 38 -33.98 -8.19 -6.50
N ALA A 39 -34.94 -7.28 -6.79
CA ALA A 39 -34.78 -6.11 -7.64
C ALA A 39 -33.98 -5.02 -6.91
N LEU A 40 -32.73 -5.36 -6.56
CA LEU A 40 -31.78 -4.57 -5.79
C LEU A 40 -30.64 -4.13 -6.71
N ASP A 41 -31.01 -3.42 -7.77
CA ASP A 41 -30.05 -2.79 -8.67
C ASP A 41 -29.23 -1.74 -7.89
N GLY A 42 -27.92 -1.70 -8.16
CA GLY A 42 -26.98 -0.82 -7.46
C GLY A 42 -26.31 -1.43 -6.21
N PHE A 43 -26.84 -2.54 -5.68
CA PHE A 43 -26.23 -3.31 -4.59
C PHE A 43 -25.30 -4.40 -5.12
N ASP A 44 -24.16 -4.56 -4.45
CA ASP A 44 -23.25 -5.68 -4.67
C ASP A 44 -23.95 -6.99 -4.29
N SER A 45 -23.62 -8.08 -4.99
CA SER A 45 -24.33 -9.35 -4.83
C SER A 45 -24.27 -9.91 -3.40
N GLU A 46 -23.19 -9.62 -2.70
CA GLU A 46 -22.97 -10.02 -1.30
C GLU A 46 -23.83 -9.25 -0.28
N ASP A 47 -24.27 -8.03 -0.62
CA ASP A 47 -25.05 -7.17 0.27
C ASP A 47 -26.56 -7.44 0.19
N ARG A 48 -27.03 -7.93 -0.95
CA ARG A 48 -28.46 -8.11 -1.24
C ARG A 48 -29.22 -8.90 -0.15
N PRO A 49 -28.70 -10.01 0.40
CA PRO A 49 -29.38 -10.74 1.46
C PRO A 49 -29.56 -9.90 2.74
N ALA A 50 -28.55 -9.12 3.11
CA ALA A 50 -28.61 -8.26 4.29
C ALA A 50 -29.60 -7.10 4.11
N VAL A 51 -29.67 -6.53 2.91
CA VAL A 51 -30.64 -5.48 2.55
C VAL A 51 -32.07 -6.02 2.62
N THR A 52 -32.34 -7.20 2.05
CA THR A 52 -33.65 -7.83 2.13
C THR A 52 -34.05 -8.10 3.58
N ALA A 53 -33.13 -8.66 4.39
CA ALA A 53 -33.39 -8.92 5.81
C ALA A 53 -33.65 -7.63 6.60
N PHE A 54 -32.89 -6.57 6.32
CA PHE A 54 -33.02 -5.27 6.98
C PHE A 54 -34.39 -4.64 6.74
N TYR A 55 -34.87 -4.58 5.49
CA TYR A 55 -36.18 -4.02 5.20
C TYR A 55 -37.32 -4.93 5.67
N ALA A 56 -37.17 -6.25 5.60
CA ALA A 56 -38.16 -7.17 6.16
C ALA A 56 -38.35 -6.95 7.67
N ALA A 57 -37.26 -6.77 8.43
CA ALA A 57 -37.30 -6.48 9.87
C ALA A 57 -37.90 -5.11 10.22
N ARG A 58 -38.03 -4.22 9.23
CA ARG A 58 -38.60 -2.86 9.38
C ARG A 58 -40.05 -2.76 8.91
N ASP A 59 -40.68 -3.88 8.55
CA ASP A 59 -41.97 -3.89 7.84
C ASP A 59 -41.92 -3.04 6.55
N CYS A 60 -40.76 -3.03 5.90
CA CYS A 60 -40.45 -2.23 4.71
C CYS A 60 -40.63 -0.72 4.90
N ARG A 61 -40.62 -0.23 6.15
CA ARG A 61 -40.63 1.21 6.44
C ARG A 61 -39.36 1.88 5.92
N PRO A 62 -39.49 2.94 5.09
CA PRO A 62 -38.37 3.78 4.69
C PRO A 62 -37.58 4.29 5.90
N LEU A 63 -36.26 4.43 5.74
CA LEU A 63 -35.34 5.08 6.66
C LEU A 63 -34.98 6.49 6.18
N TRP A 64 -34.79 6.66 4.88
CA TRP A 64 -34.15 7.83 4.29
C TRP A 64 -35.15 8.84 3.74
N VAL A 65 -36.30 8.39 3.28
CA VAL A 65 -37.30 9.26 2.63
C VAL A 65 -38.71 9.11 3.22
N ASP A 66 -39.54 10.12 2.96
CA ASP A 66 -40.99 10.06 3.09
C ASP A 66 -41.68 10.53 1.80
N GLU A 67 -43.01 10.65 1.79
CA GLU A 67 -43.79 11.06 0.60
C GLU A 67 -43.44 12.48 0.11
N THR A 68 -42.87 13.31 0.97
CA THR A 68 -42.56 14.72 0.71
C THR A 68 -41.10 14.95 0.35
N GLY A 69 -40.18 14.05 0.72
CA GLY A 69 -38.78 14.14 0.33
C GLY A 69 -37.81 13.37 1.23
N THR A 70 -36.58 13.88 1.32
CA THR A 70 -35.54 13.33 2.19
C THR A 70 -35.80 13.69 3.65
N THR A 71 -35.52 12.74 4.53
CA THR A 71 -35.46 12.99 5.96
C THR A 71 -34.18 13.76 6.30
N ARG A 72 -34.12 14.36 7.50
CA ARG A 72 -32.87 14.96 8.02
C ARG A 72 -31.70 13.98 8.03
N ALA A 73 -31.94 12.72 8.36
CA ALA A 73 -30.91 11.68 8.37
C ALA A 73 -30.35 11.45 6.96
N ALA A 74 -31.21 11.41 5.93
CA ALA A 74 -30.78 11.31 4.54
C ALA A 74 -29.98 12.53 4.11
N ASP A 75 -30.42 13.74 4.44
CA ASP A 75 -29.70 14.96 4.07
C ASP A 75 -28.28 14.99 4.63
N LEU A 76 -28.09 14.57 5.88
CA LEU A 76 -26.77 14.44 6.52
C LEU A 76 -25.89 13.40 5.81
N ALA A 77 -26.42 12.19 5.58
CA ALA A 77 -25.69 11.11 4.91
C ALA A 77 -25.29 11.50 3.47
N ILE A 78 -26.21 12.09 2.71
CA ILE A 78 -25.99 12.58 1.35
C ILE A 78 -24.93 13.69 1.34
N ALA A 79 -24.99 14.64 2.28
CA ALA A 79 -23.99 15.71 2.38
C ALA A 79 -22.58 15.15 2.62
N GLU A 80 -22.45 14.11 3.43
CA GLU A 80 -21.17 13.42 3.64
C GLU A 80 -20.67 12.72 2.37
N MET A 81 -21.54 11.94 1.72
CA MET A 81 -21.18 11.21 0.49
C MET A 81 -20.84 12.15 -0.68
N ARG A 82 -21.45 13.33 -0.77
CA ARG A 82 -21.08 14.37 -1.74
C ARG A 82 -19.67 14.94 -1.50
N ARG A 83 -19.17 14.90 -0.26
CA ARG A 83 -17.79 15.30 0.10
C ARG A 83 -16.82 14.13 0.09
N ALA A 84 -17.22 12.96 -0.42
CA ALA A 84 -16.37 11.77 -0.46
C ALA A 84 -15.02 12.00 -1.20
N ASP A 85 -14.96 12.95 -2.14
CA ASP A 85 -13.71 13.35 -2.77
C ASP A 85 -12.68 13.79 -1.73
N GLU A 86 -13.05 14.54 -0.69
CA GLU A 86 -12.13 14.96 0.38
C GLU A 86 -11.42 13.78 1.05
N TRP A 87 -12.07 12.61 1.09
CA TRP A 87 -11.53 11.39 1.66
C TRP A 87 -10.68 10.58 0.68
N GLY A 88 -10.40 11.10 -0.52
CA GLY A 88 -9.74 10.36 -1.59
C GLY A 88 -10.62 9.28 -2.22
N LEU A 89 -11.93 9.33 -1.98
CA LEU A 89 -12.93 8.56 -2.74
C LEU A 89 -13.37 9.38 -3.97
N ARG A 90 -14.44 8.94 -4.66
CA ARG A 90 -15.06 9.69 -5.76
C ARG A 90 -16.52 9.90 -5.44
N SER A 91 -16.97 11.15 -5.28
CA SER A 91 -18.40 11.45 -5.00
C SER A 91 -19.34 10.88 -6.07
N ALA A 92 -18.90 10.87 -7.33
CA ALA A 92 -19.63 10.30 -8.46
C ALA A 92 -19.95 8.80 -8.33
N ASN A 93 -19.32 8.06 -7.40
CA ASN A 93 -19.65 6.66 -7.11
C ASN A 93 -20.93 6.51 -6.28
N PHE A 94 -21.47 7.60 -5.73
CA PHE A 94 -22.62 7.65 -4.83
C PHE A 94 -23.73 8.53 -5.47
N PRO A 95 -24.43 8.01 -6.49
CA PRO A 95 -25.46 8.77 -7.19
C PRO A 95 -26.70 8.98 -6.31
N PHE A 96 -27.41 10.08 -6.56
CA PHE A 96 -28.70 10.40 -5.94
C PHE A 96 -29.69 10.87 -7.02
N ALA A 97 -29.73 10.15 -8.14
CA ALA A 97 -30.49 10.51 -9.32
C ALA A 97 -32.01 10.41 -9.08
N ALA A 98 -32.45 9.45 -8.26
CA ALA A 98 -33.86 9.31 -7.91
C ALA A 98 -34.40 10.55 -7.17
N LEU A 99 -33.54 11.23 -6.40
CA LEU A 99 -33.93 12.46 -5.67
C LEU A 99 -34.17 13.66 -6.57
N SER A 100 -33.65 13.65 -7.80
CA SER A 100 -33.77 14.75 -8.75
C SER A 100 -35.01 14.65 -9.64
N ARG A 101 -35.83 13.60 -9.49
CA ARG A 101 -37.02 13.39 -10.32
C ARG A 101 -38.11 14.43 -9.99
N PRO A 102 -38.79 15.00 -11.01
CA PRO A 102 -39.90 15.92 -10.79
C PRO A 102 -41.00 15.27 -9.96
N LYS A 103 -41.51 16.00 -8.96
CA LYS A 103 -42.63 15.56 -8.13
C LYS A 103 -43.94 16.03 -8.74
N ALA A 104 -44.74 15.12 -9.27
CA ALA A 104 -46.11 15.45 -9.65
C ALA A 104 -46.89 15.86 -8.39
N GLU A 105 -47.56 17.00 -8.42
CA GLU A 105 -48.33 17.53 -7.28
C GLU A 105 -47.51 17.73 -5.99
N GLY A 106 -46.19 17.85 -6.10
CA GLY A 106 -45.30 18.07 -4.96
C GLY A 106 -44.99 16.83 -4.13
N ARG A 107 -45.39 15.62 -4.55
CA ARG A 107 -45.07 14.34 -3.89
C ARG A 107 -44.40 13.35 -4.85
N TRP A 108 -43.67 12.40 -4.28
CA TRP A 108 -43.22 11.23 -5.02
C TRP A 108 -44.30 10.15 -5.05
N THR A 109 -44.36 9.41 -6.15
CA THR A 109 -45.09 8.14 -6.20
C THR A 109 -44.47 7.11 -5.25
N SER A 110 -45.19 6.03 -4.96
CA SER A 110 -44.66 4.92 -4.15
C SER A 110 -43.41 4.31 -4.78
N ASP A 111 -43.35 4.22 -6.10
CA ASP A 111 -42.21 3.67 -6.82
C ASP A 111 -41.00 4.59 -6.79
N GLU A 112 -41.20 5.91 -6.91
CA GLU A 112 -40.13 6.90 -6.77
C GLU A 112 -39.58 6.97 -5.34
N THR A 113 -40.47 6.86 -4.34
CA THR A 113 -40.08 6.80 -2.93
C THR A 113 -39.21 5.57 -2.67
N ALA A 114 -39.64 4.41 -3.16
CA ALA A 114 -38.88 3.17 -3.00
C ALA A 114 -37.55 3.18 -3.79
N ASP A 115 -37.48 3.86 -4.94
CA ASP A 115 -36.23 4.01 -5.71
C ASP A 115 -35.23 4.88 -4.93
N ALA A 116 -35.69 6.02 -4.40
CA ALA A 116 -34.88 6.92 -3.60
C ALA A 116 -34.36 6.26 -2.32
N GLU A 117 -35.23 5.52 -1.62
CA GLU A 117 -34.88 4.79 -0.40
C GLU A 117 -33.75 3.77 -0.64
N LEU A 118 -33.87 2.97 -1.71
CA LEU A 118 -32.91 1.94 -2.06
C LEU A 118 -31.61 2.54 -2.63
N GLU A 119 -31.67 3.62 -3.42
CA GLU A 119 -30.49 4.32 -3.94
C GLU A 119 -29.63 4.91 -2.81
N ILE A 120 -30.26 5.55 -1.81
CA ILE A 120 -29.52 6.06 -0.65
C ILE A 120 -28.90 4.92 0.15
N THR A 121 -29.63 3.82 0.36
CA THR A 121 -29.13 2.64 1.08
C THR A 121 -27.93 2.01 0.37
N ALA A 122 -28.00 1.83 -0.95
CA ALA A 122 -26.89 1.32 -1.75
C ALA A 122 -25.67 2.24 -1.68
N SER A 123 -25.89 3.55 -1.73
CA SER A 123 -24.82 4.55 -1.62
C SER A 123 -24.16 4.53 -0.24
N VAL A 124 -24.93 4.36 0.85
CA VAL A 124 -24.41 4.24 2.22
C VAL A 124 -23.54 3.00 2.39
N LEU A 125 -24.01 1.83 1.94
CA LEU A 125 -23.23 0.59 1.98
C LEU A 125 -21.93 0.73 1.19
N ARG A 126 -22.03 1.21 -0.05
CA ARG A 126 -20.88 1.45 -0.91
C ARG A 126 -19.89 2.44 -0.30
N TYR A 127 -20.36 3.51 0.33
CA TYR A 127 -19.48 4.48 0.99
C TYR A 127 -18.73 3.82 2.13
N ALA A 128 -19.42 3.09 3.02
CA ALA A 128 -18.80 2.41 4.15
C ALA A 128 -17.73 1.41 3.69
N HIS A 129 -18.04 0.55 2.71
CA HIS A 129 -17.05 -0.38 2.16
C HIS A 129 -15.87 0.33 1.50
N GLN A 130 -16.10 1.37 0.68
CA GLN A 130 -15.01 2.13 0.05
C GLN A 130 -14.16 2.86 1.09
N ALA A 131 -14.76 3.39 2.16
CA ALA A 131 -14.04 4.00 3.28
C ALA A 131 -13.12 3.00 3.99
N GLN A 132 -13.52 1.72 4.05
CA GLN A 132 -12.75 0.61 4.62
C GLN A 132 -11.78 -0.07 3.63
N GLY A 133 -11.66 0.42 2.38
CA GLY A 133 -10.72 -0.11 1.39
C GLY A 133 -11.31 -1.17 0.44
N GLY A 134 -12.63 -1.32 0.40
CA GLY A 134 -13.35 -2.28 -0.45
C GLY A 134 -13.26 -2.00 -1.95
N ARG A 135 -12.59 -0.92 -2.37
CA ARG A 135 -12.27 -0.67 -3.80
C ARG A 135 -11.30 -1.71 -4.35
N ILE A 136 -10.46 -2.27 -3.48
CA ILE A 136 -9.48 -3.32 -3.79
C ILE A 136 -9.55 -4.35 -2.65
N PRO A 137 -10.55 -5.26 -2.65
CA PRO A 137 -10.81 -6.17 -1.53
C PRO A 137 -9.73 -7.24 -1.34
N ASN A 138 -8.94 -7.55 -2.38
CA ASN A 138 -7.83 -8.51 -2.28
C ASN A 138 -6.56 -7.98 -3.00
N PRO A 139 -5.84 -7.00 -2.40
CA PRO A 139 -4.64 -6.41 -3.00
C PRO A 139 -3.55 -7.42 -3.36
N GLU A 140 -3.39 -8.48 -2.57
CA GLU A 140 -2.39 -9.53 -2.81
C GLU A 140 -2.61 -10.22 -4.16
N VAL A 141 -3.86 -10.58 -4.47
CA VAL A 141 -4.22 -11.25 -5.72
C VAL A 141 -4.39 -10.24 -6.86
N GLN A 142 -4.99 -9.09 -6.58
CA GLN A 142 -5.38 -8.13 -7.62
C GLN A 142 -4.23 -7.23 -8.07
N LEU A 143 -3.22 -6.99 -7.22
CA LEU A 143 -2.15 -6.04 -7.48
C LEU A 143 -0.76 -6.69 -7.47
N SER A 144 -0.40 -7.44 -6.43
CA SER A 144 0.89 -8.12 -6.33
C SER A 144 0.95 -9.02 -5.10
N SER A 145 1.53 -10.21 -5.23
CA SER A 145 1.76 -11.12 -4.10
C SER A 145 2.61 -10.50 -2.97
N TYR A 146 3.40 -9.45 -3.25
CA TYR A 146 4.14 -8.69 -2.24
C TYR A 146 3.28 -7.76 -1.37
N ILE A 147 2.01 -7.52 -1.74
CA ILE A 147 1.06 -6.70 -0.97
C ILE A 147 0.19 -7.64 -0.11
N ASP A 148 0.77 -8.16 0.97
CA ASP A 148 0.11 -9.05 1.94
C ASP A 148 -0.68 -8.25 2.98
N ARG A 149 -1.76 -7.63 2.49
CA ARG A 149 -2.72 -6.87 3.29
C ARG A 149 -4.13 -7.10 2.77
N GLN A 150 -5.10 -7.06 3.68
CA GLN A 150 -6.51 -7.13 3.34
C GLN A 150 -7.28 -6.07 4.13
N PRO A 151 -8.18 -5.32 3.49
CA PRO A 151 -9.09 -4.42 4.20
C PRO A 151 -10.01 -5.21 5.13
N SER A 152 -10.33 -4.63 6.28
CA SER A 152 -11.33 -5.17 7.21
C SER A 152 -12.69 -4.54 6.92
N LEU A 153 -13.46 -5.18 6.04
CA LEU A 153 -14.79 -4.69 5.63
C LEU A 153 -15.86 -5.11 6.63
N SER A 154 -16.70 -4.17 7.05
CA SER A 154 -17.88 -4.48 7.85
C SER A 154 -18.95 -5.15 6.99
N SER A 155 -19.70 -6.09 7.56
CA SER A 155 -20.83 -6.70 6.86
C SER A 155 -21.91 -5.65 6.57
N ALA A 156 -22.66 -5.81 5.49
CA ALA A 156 -23.80 -4.94 5.21
C ALA A 156 -24.82 -4.94 6.37
N GLN A 157 -25.00 -6.07 7.06
CA GLN A 157 -25.84 -6.16 8.24
C GLN A 157 -25.37 -5.21 9.36
N ASP A 158 -24.08 -5.22 9.68
CA ASP A 158 -23.51 -4.36 10.73
C ASP A 158 -23.59 -2.88 10.34
N ILE A 159 -23.34 -2.56 9.06
CA ILE A 159 -23.43 -1.19 8.54
C ILE A 159 -24.87 -0.68 8.66
N LEU A 160 -25.85 -1.45 8.19
CA LEU A 160 -27.27 -1.09 8.23
C LEU A 160 -27.80 -0.99 9.66
N ALA A 161 -27.41 -1.93 10.54
CA ALA A 161 -27.79 -1.90 11.95
C ALA A 161 -27.26 -0.63 12.64
N LYS A 162 -25.97 -0.29 12.42
CA LYS A 162 -25.34 0.89 13.01
C LYS A 162 -25.93 2.20 12.48
N ILE A 163 -26.08 2.33 11.16
CA ILE A 163 -26.51 3.60 10.56
C ILE A 163 -27.98 3.89 10.85
N SER A 164 -28.84 2.87 10.91
CA SER A 164 -30.28 3.04 11.15
C SER A 164 -30.63 3.49 12.57
N GLN A 165 -29.70 3.35 13.52
CA GLN A 165 -29.84 3.81 14.90
C GLN A 165 -29.19 5.17 15.14
N SER A 166 -28.44 5.69 14.17
CA SER A 166 -27.69 6.93 14.31
C SER A 166 -28.58 8.16 14.09
N GLN A 167 -28.47 9.14 14.99
CA GLN A 167 -29.07 10.46 14.79
C GLN A 167 -28.19 11.37 13.90
N GLU A 168 -26.91 11.01 13.74
CA GLU A 168 -25.89 11.76 13.00
C GLU A 168 -25.17 10.82 12.02
N PRO A 169 -25.87 10.34 10.97
CA PRO A 169 -25.31 9.36 10.05
C PRO A 169 -24.09 9.87 9.27
N ASP A 170 -23.90 11.18 9.14
CA ASP A 170 -22.69 11.77 8.57
C ASP A 170 -21.46 11.53 9.44
N ILE A 171 -21.60 11.57 10.77
CA ILE A 171 -20.53 11.24 11.72
C ILE A 171 -20.26 9.74 11.68
N THR A 172 -21.31 8.93 11.73
CA THR A 172 -21.19 7.46 11.66
C THR A 172 -20.50 7.01 10.37
N LEU A 173 -20.77 7.66 9.24
CA LEU A 173 -20.09 7.39 7.97
C LEU A 173 -18.57 7.62 8.05
N ARG A 174 -18.14 8.67 8.75
CA ARG A 174 -16.71 9.00 8.91
C ARG A 174 -15.97 7.99 9.78
N GLU A 175 -16.65 7.28 10.69
CA GLU A 175 -16.02 6.26 11.55
C GLU A 175 -15.45 5.07 10.77
N TRP A 176 -15.92 4.84 9.54
CA TRP A 176 -15.35 3.82 8.65
C TRP A 176 -14.09 4.28 7.90
N GLN A 177 -13.77 5.58 7.93
CA GLN A 177 -12.51 6.08 7.40
C GLN A 177 -11.36 5.79 8.37
N PRO A 178 -10.12 5.60 7.90
CA PRO A 178 -8.96 5.49 8.78
C PRO A 178 -8.81 6.74 9.66
N SER A 179 -8.57 6.53 10.95
CA SER A 179 -8.33 7.59 11.94
C SER A 179 -6.85 7.90 12.16
N ALA A 180 -5.95 7.12 11.54
CA ALA A 180 -4.51 7.29 11.70
C ALA A 180 -4.06 8.71 11.33
N ASP A 181 -3.17 9.30 12.15
CA ASP A 181 -2.67 10.68 11.97
C ASP A 181 -2.17 10.95 10.54
N GLN A 182 -1.39 10.02 9.96
CA GLN A 182 -0.92 10.17 8.59
C GLN A 182 -2.02 10.19 7.54
N PHE A 183 -3.10 9.42 7.73
CA PHE A 183 -4.23 9.46 6.83
C PHE A 183 -4.92 10.83 6.84
N LEU A 184 -5.09 11.42 8.03
CA LEU A 184 -5.66 12.76 8.19
C LEU A 184 -4.74 13.84 7.61
N LYS A 185 -3.42 13.71 7.77
CA LYS A 185 -2.44 14.59 7.13
C LYS A 185 -2.48 14.49 5.60
N LEU A 186 -2.63 13.28 5.05
CA LEU A 186 -2.82 13.08 3.61
C LEU A 186 -4.14 13.68 3.11
N LYS A 187 -5.23 13.60 3.88
CA LYS A 187 -6.50 14.30 3.58
C LYS A 187 -6.29 15.82 3.50
N ALA A 188 -5.58 16.40 4.46
CA ALA A 188 -5.26 17.83 4.45
C ALA A 188 -4.40 18.21 3.22
N LEU A 189 -3.38 17.42 2.91
CA LEU A 189 -2.55 17.60 1.71
C LEU A 189 -3.38 17.50 0.42
N LEU A 190 -4.29 16.54 0.33
CA LEU A 190 -5.17 16.38 -0.83
C LEU A 190 -6.04 17.62 -1.06
N SER A 191 -6.57 18.18 0.02
CA SER A 191 -7.36 19.41 -0.03
C SER A 191 -6.54 20.60 -0.57
N ASP A 192 -5.33 20.80 -0.03
CA ASP A 192 -4.39 21.84 -0.49
C ASP A 192 -4.05 21.67 -1.98
N LEU A 193 -3.67 20.47 -2.41
CA LEU A 193 -3.32 20.20 -3.81
C LEU A 193 -4.50 20.49 -4.75
N ARG A 194 -5.72 20.11 -4.38
CA ARG A 194 -6.91 20.37 -5.22
C ARG A 194 -7.27 21.85 -5.30
N SER A 195 -7.14 22.60 -4.21
CA SER A 195 -7.35 24.05 -4.22
C SER A 195 -6.43 24.77 -5.22
N LYS A 196 -5.19 24.28 -5.33
CA LYS A 196 -4.19 24.76 -6.30
C LYS A 196 -4.50 24.32 -7.74
N GLN A 197 -5.23 23.22 -7.94
CA GLN A 197 -5.62 22.74 -9.27
C GLN A 197 -6.72 23.60 -9.90
N SER A 198 -7.66 24.09 -9.09
CA SER A 198 -8.74 24.99 -9.52
C SER A 198 -8.28 26.41 -9.88
N GLY A 199 -6.99 26.72 -9.74
CA GLY A 199 -6.43 28.08 -9.81
C GLY A 199 -5.65 28.46 -11.07
N GLU A 200 -5.42 27.59 -12.06
CA GLU A 200 -4.82 28.00 -13.36
C GLU A 200 -5.90 28.12 -14.45
N PRO A 201 -6.27 29.36 -14.85
CA PRO A 201 -7.07 29.61 -16.04
C PRO A 201 -6.50 28.90 -17.29
N GLN A 202 -7.37 28.29 -18.11
CA GLN A 202 -6.97 27.55 -19.32
C GLN A 202 -6.17 28.41 -20.32
N ASP A 203 -6.37 29.74 -20.32
CA ASP A 203 -5.67 30.72 -21.15
C ASP A 203 -4.23 31.01 -20.70
N LEU A 204 -3.80 30.47 -19.55
CA LEU A 204 -2.42 30.57 -19.04
C LEU A 204 -1.58 29.29 -19.28
N GLN A 205 -2.13 28.29 -19.96
CA GLN A 205 -1.40 27.06 -20.28
C GLN A 205 -0.43 27.25 -21.45
N ILE A 206 0.77 26.68 -21.32
CA ILE A 206 1.79 26.62 -22.37
C ILE A 206 1.81 25.20 -22.95
N ALA A 207 1.73 25.08 -24.27
CA ALA A 207 1.75 23.79 -24.93
C ALA A 207 3.07 23.03 -24.63
N ARG A 208 2.92 21.73 -24.32
CA ARG A 208 4.05 20.81 -24.02
C ARG A 208 5.07 20.73 -25.15
N ARG A 209 4.62 20.91 -26.40
CA ARG A 209 5.46 20.94 -27.60
C ARG A 209 5.32 22.32 -28.24
N GLY A 210 6.44 22.91 -28.66
CA GLY A 210 6.49 24.22 -29.30
C GLY A 210 7.93 24.70 -29.45
N SER A 211 8.11 25.79 -30.19
CA SER A 211 9.42 26.42 -30.41
C SER A 211 10.04 26.89 -29.10
N SER A 212 11.36 26.83 -28.97
CA SER A 212 12.00 27.38 -27.77
C SER A 212 11.82 28.90 -27.66
N LEU A 213 11.68 29.40 -26.43
CA LEU A 213 11.64 30.85 -26.17
C LEU A 213 12.87 31.25 -25.35
N GLN A 214 13.46 32.39 -25.71
CA GLN A 214 14.67 32.91 -25.09
C GLN A 214 14.70 34.43 -25.14
N SER A 215 15.64 35.05 -24.42
CA SER A 215 15.81 36.51 -24.40
C SER A 215 15.75 37.13 -25.81
N LYS A 216 14.99 38.22 -25.96
CA LYS A 216 14.73 38.97 -27.20
C LYS A 216 13.88 38.24 -28.26
N SER A 217 13.46 37.00 -28.02
CA SER A 217 12.48 36.34 -28.91
C SER A 217 11.12 37.02 -28.84
N LYS A 218 10.41 37.05 -29.98
CA LYS A 218 9.02 37.51 -30.07
C LYS A 218 8.11 36.33 -30.37
N SER A 219 7.11 36.09 -29.53
CA SER A 219 6.13 35.03 -29.75
C SER A 219 4.82 35.35 -29.00
N PRO A 220 3.65 35.00 -29.55
CA PRO A 220 2.37 35.11 -28.84
C PRO A 220 2.39 34.40 -27.47
N GLU A 221 3.12 33.30 -27.35
CA GLU A 221 3.24 32.53 -26.10
C GLU A 221 3.99 33.27 -24.99
N VAL A 222 4.77 34.31 -25.34
CA VAL A 222 5.43 35.17 -24.36
C VAL A 222 4.41 35.96 -23.55
N ALA A 223 3.32 36.43 -24.17
CA ALA A 223 2.26 37.13 -23.46
C ALA A 223 1.58 36.22 -22.43
N THR A 224 1.37 34.95 -22.79
CA THR A 224 0.86 33.92 -21.88
C THR A 224 1.83 33.67 -20.72
N LEU A 225 3.13 33.55 -20.99
CA LEU A 225 4.14 33.37 -19.95
C LEU A 225 4.24 34.56 -18.99
N LYS A 226 4.20 35.79 -19.52
CA LYS A 226 4.23 37.00 -18.69
C LYS A 226 3.01 37.09 -17.79
N LYS A 227 1.81 36.82 -18.33
CA LYS A 227 0.58 36.74 -17.51
C LYS A 227 0.69 35.65 -16.44
N ARG A 228 1.16 34.45 -16.81
CA ARG A 228 1.31 33.32 -15.90
C ARG A 228 2.28 33.62 -14.74
N PHE A 229 3.37 34.31 -15.03
CA PHE A 229 4.37 34.67 -14.02
C PHE A 229 4.15 36.03 -13.36
N GLY A 230 3.04 36.71 -13.67
CA GLY A 230 2.76 38.05 -13.12
C GLY A 230 3.79 39.12 -13.53
N VAL A 231 4.45 38.95 -14.68
CA VAL A 231 5.44 39.89 -15.20
C VAL A 231 4.74 41.03 -15.94
N ALA A 232 4.87 42.25 -15.42
CA ALA A 232 4.33 43.45 -16.07
C ALA A 232 4.99 43.67 -17.44
N SER A 233 4.23 44.17 -18.42
CA SER A 233 4.74 44.55 -19.75
C SER A 233 4.43 46.01 -20.05
N ALA A 234 5.37 46.70 -20.68
CA ALA A 234 5.09 47.97 -21.34
C ALA A 234 4.18 47.74 -22.55
N GLN A 235 3.40 48.77 -22.90
CA GLN A 235 2.47 48.73 -24.02
C GLN A 235 3.21 48.45 -25.33
N GLY A 236 2.88 47.35 -26.01
CA GLY A 236 3.53 46.91 -27.26
C GLY A 236 4.70 45.92 -27.07
N GLU A 237 5.06 45.57 -25.83
CA GLU A 237 6.13 44.61 -25.51
C GLU A 237 5.62 43.28 -24.90
N GLU A 238 4.32 43.04 -24.95
CA GLU A 238 3.66 41.88 -24.32
C GLU A 238 4.16 40.54 -24.91
N THR A 239 4.59 40.55 -26.17
CA THR A 239 5.10 39.36 -26.87
C THR A 239 6.62 39.26 -26.89
N VAL A 240 7.34 40.18 -26.23
CA VAL A 240 8.80 40.24 -26.20
C VAL A 240 9.34 39.57 -24.95
N PHE A 241 10.24 38.58 -25.12
CA PHE A 241 10.86 37.87 -24.01
C PHE A 241 11.97 38.74 -23.40
N ASP A 242 11.57 39.63 -22.49
CA ASP A 242 12.43 40.62 -21.83
C ASP A 242 13.22 40.05 -20.64
N ALA A 243 14.04 40.91 -20.02
CA ALA A 243 14.87 40.53 -18.88
C ALA A 243 14.05 40.12 -17.64
N ALA A 244 12.87 40.72 -17.45
CA ALA A 244 11.99 40.40 -16.33
C ALA A 244 11.41 38.98 -16.47
N LEU A 245 11.01 38.60 -17.69
CA LEU A 245 10.57 37.24 -17.96
C LEU A 245 11.71 36.22 -17.88
N VAL A 246 12.93 36.56 -18.33
CA VAL A 246 14.12 35.70 -18.13
C VAL A 246 14.32 35.39 -16.63
N ALA A 247 14.22 36.39 -15.76
CA ALA A 247 14.35 36.21 -14.32
C ALA A 247 13.25 35.31 -13.75
N ALA A 248 11.99 35.54 -14.12
CA ALA A 248 10.86 34.71 -13.70
C ALA A 248 11.00 33.25 -14.15
N VAL A 249 11.43 33.00 -15.39
CA VAL A 249 11.68 31.65 -15.90
C VAL A 249 12.80 30.95 -15.14
N LYS A 250 13.87 31.66 -14.78
CA LYS A 250 14.95 31.08 -13.95
C LYS A 250 14.45 30.66 -12.57
N THR A 251 13.65 31.50 -11.92
CA THR A 251 13.02 31.18 -10.63
C THR A 251 12.14 29.93 -10.75
N PHE A 252 11.30 29.86 -11.79
CA PHE A 252 10.48 28.69 -12.06
C PHE A 252 11.33 27.43 -12.29
N GLN A 253 12.34 27.50 -13.17
CA GLN A 253 13.23 26.38 -13.45
C GLN A 253 13.93 25.85 -12.18
N ALA A 254 14.43 26.75 -11.33
CA ALA A 254 15.02 26.37 -10.05
C ALA A 254 14.01 25.64 -9.15
N SER A 255 12.78 26.18 -9.03
CA SER A 255 11.71 25.55 -8.24
C SER A 255 11.25 24.19 -8.80
N ALA A 256 11.38 24.00 -10.12
CA ALA A 256 11.02 22.78 -10.83
C ALA A 256 12.17 21.76 -10.93
N GLY A 257 13.31 22.02 -10.27
CA GLY A 257 14.50 21.13 -10.32
C GLY A 257 15.19 21.09 -11.68
N LEU A 258 14.98 22.10 -12.53
CA LEU A 258 15.62 22.26 -13.83
C LEU A 258 16.84 23.18 -13.72
N ARG A 259 17.70 23.15 -14.75
CA ARG A 259 18.77 24.14 -14.91
C ARG A 259 18.15 25.54 -15.07
N ALA A 260 18.47 26.47 -14.17
CA ALA A 260 17.97 27.84 -14.17
C ALA A 260 18.70 28.74 -15.19
N ASP A 261 18.59 28.42 -16.48
CA ASP A 261 19.24 29.15 -17.58
C ASP A 261 18.37 30.26 -18.19
N GLY A 262 17.07 30.32 -17.86
CA GLY A 262 16.12 31.28 -18.41
C GLY A 262 15.61 30.91 -19.81
N PHE A 263 15.95 29.72 -20.29
CA PHE A 263 15.59 29.21 -21.61
C PHE A 263 14.35 28.32 -21.53
N VAL A 264 13.30 28.67 -22.28
CA VAL A 264 12.08 27.88 -22.36
C VAL A 264 12.22 26.84 -23.48
N GLY A 265 13.06 25.83 -23.23
CA GLY A 265 13.23 24.65 -24.09
C GLY A 265 12.23 23.53 -23.80
N PRO A 266 12.35 22.36 -24.45
CA PRO A 266 11.42 21.24 -24.28
C PRO A 266 11.21 20.79 -22.82
N ALA A 267 12.25 20.81 -21.99
CA ALA A 267 12.16 20.46 -20.57
C ALA A 267 11.38 21.51 -19.75
N THR A 268 11.67 22.80 -19.94
CA THR A 268 10.94 23.91 -19.32
C THR A 268 9.49 23.95 -19.79
N ARG A 269 9.22 23.72 -21.09
CA ARG A 269 7.86 23.61 -21.66
C ARG A 269 7.11 22.42 -21.10
N ALA A 270 7.76 21.28 -20.96
CA ALA A 270 7.18 20.13 -20.29
C ALA A 270 6.80 20.53 -18.86
N ALA A 271 7.71 21.13 -18.07
CA ALA A 271 7.42 21.60 -16.73
C ALA A 271 6.25 22.60 -16.66
N LEU A 272 6.22 23.60 -17.54
CA LEU A 272 5.14 24.58 -17.68
C LEU A 272 3.81 23.93 -18.06
N ALA A 273 3.82 22.94 -18.96
CA ALA A 273 2.63 22.19 -19.34
C ALA A 273 2.18 21.16 -18.28
N GLY A 274 2.71 21.23 -17.05
CA GLY A 274 2.46 20.23 -16.03
C GLY A 274 3.18 18.92 -16.31
N GLY A 275 4.47 18.97 -16.62
CA GLY A 275 5.30 17.82 -17.03
C GLY A 275 6.71 17.89 -16.46
N GLY A 276 6.87 18.56 -15.33
CA GLY A 276 8.02 18.37 -14.45
C GLY A 276 7.87 17.06 -13.68
N PRO A 277 8.86 16.64 -12.88
CA PRO A 277 8.90 15.32 -12.24
C PRO A 277 7.81 15.03 -11.19
N GLU A 278 6.71 15.80 -11.14
CA GLU A 278 5.38 15.37 -10.69
C GLU A 278 4.44 16.57 -10.85
N ASN A 279 3.54 16.54 -11.83
CA ASN A 279 2.53 17.58 -11.95
C ASN A 279 1.49 17.44 -10.82
N ASN A 280 0.69 18.48 -10.59
CA ASN A 280 -0.26 18.48 -9.49
C ASN A 280 -1.27 17.33 -9.55
N ALA A 281 -1.65 16.88 -10.76
CA ALA A 281 -2.55 15.73 -10.93
C ALA A 281 -1.88 14.40 -10.54
N ASP A 282 -0.60 14.22 -10.87
CA ASP A 282 0.19 13.05 -10.47
C ASP A 282 0.37 13.01 -8.95
N ARG A 283 0.60 14.17 -8.31
CA ARG A 283 0.65 14.28 -6.84
C ARG A 283 -0.68 13.92 -6.19
N ILE A 284 -1.79 14.43 -6.73
CA ILE A 284 -3.15 14.07 -6.27
C ILE A 284 -3.36 12.56 -6.39
N ALA A 285 -2.99 11.95 -7.53
CA ALA A 285 -3.11 10.51 -7.73
C ALA A 285 -2.23 9.71 -6.76
N ALA A 286 -1.00 10.18 -6.48
CA ALA A 286 -0.09 9.59 -5.51
C ALA A 286 -0.66 9.66 -4.09
N VAL A 287 -1.18 10.82 -3.67
CA VAL A 287 -1.83 11.00 -2.37
C VAL A 287 -3.03 10.08 -2.22
N ILE A 288 -3.91 10.02 -3.22
CA ILE A 288 -5.09 9.14 -3.21
C ILE A 288 -4.68 7.66 -3.12
N ALA A 289 -3.62 7.23 -3.83
CA ALA A 289 -3.11 5.87 -3.72
C ALA A 289 -2.57 5.55 -2.32
N ASN A 290 -1.81 6.47 -1.70
CA ASN A 290 -1.32 6.29 -0.32
C ASN A 290 -2.47 6.29 0.70
N MET A 291 -3.51 7.10 0.48
CA MET A 291 -4.72 7.05 1.30
C MET A 291 -5.46 5.72 1.16
N GLU A 292 -5.44 5.07 -0.01
CA GLU A 292 -5.98 3.72 -0.19
C GLU A 292 -5.13 2.68 0.57
N GLU A 293 -3.79 2.77 0.52
CA GLU A 293 -2.93 1.88 1.31
C GLU A 293 -3.18 1.98 2.82
N TRP A 294 -3.44 3.18 3.33
CA TRP A 294 -3.83 3.39 4.73
C TRP A 294 -5.14 2.71 5.12
N ARG A 295 -6.05 2.44 4.18
CA ARG A 295 -7.28 1.66 4.44
C ARG A 295 -7.02 0.18 4.64
N TRP A 296 -5.87 -0.31 4.19
CA TRP A 296 -5.44 -1.70 4.40
C TRP A 296 -4.49 -1.82 5.60
N MET A 297 -4.22 -0.73 6.31
CA MET A 297 -3.56 -0.79 7.62
C MET A 297 -4.58 -1.25 8.68
N PRO A 298 -4.11 -1.93 9.75
CA PRO A 298 -4.93 -2.09 10.94
C PRO A 298 -5.44 -0.73 11.42
N GLN A 299 -6.70 -0.65 11.85
CA GLN A 299 -7.28 0.61 12.37
C GLN A 299 -6.46 1.14 13.55
N GLU A 300 -6.01 0.23 14.42
CA GLU A 300 -5.09 0.52 15.51
C GLU A 300 -3.71 -0.08 15.21
N LEU A 301 -2.67 0.76 15.21
CA LEU A 301 -1.28 0.30 15.05
C LEU A 301 -0.71 -0.29 16.35
N GLY A 302 -1.39 -0.06 17.48
CA GLY A 302 -0.92 -0.41 18.82
C GLY A 302 -0.08 0.70 19.45
N ALA A 303 -0.23 0.86 20.77
CA ALA A 303 0.43 1.91 21.55
C ALA A 303 1.97 1.88 21.43
N THR A 304 2.55 0.66 21.43
CA THR A 304 3.95 0.45 21.06
C THR A 304 4.00 -0.31 19.74
N ASN A 305 4.63 0.25 18.72
CA ASN A 305 4.74 -0.39 17.40
C ASN A 305 6.02 0.01 16.66
N VAL A 306 6.43 -0.86 15.74
CA VAL A 306 7.52 -0.63 14.80
C VAL A 306 6.93 -0.39 13.42
N PHE A 307 7.33 0.69 12.76
CA PHE A 307 6.91 1.00 11.40
C PHE A 307 8.12 1.09 10.48
N VAL A 308 8.11 0.32 9.40
CA VAL A 308 9.11 0.38 8.33
C VAL A 308 8.44 0.98 7.10
N ASN A 309 8.94 2.12 6.61
CA ASN A 309 8.49 2.69 5.34
C ASN A 309 9.52 2.38 4.25
N ILE A 310 9.17 1.47 3.34
CA ILE A 310 10.09 0.91 2.33
C ILE A 310 10.65 2.00 1.39
N PRO A 311 9.83 2.82 0.67
CA PRO A 311 10.33 3.89 -0.20
C PRO A 311 11.17 4.95 0.51
N ALA A 312 10.87 5.22 1.78
CA ALA A 312 11.62 6.17 2.60
C ALA A 312 12.94 5.59 3.15
N PHE A 313 13.12 4.26 3.05
CA PHE A 313 14.24 3.54 3.65
C PHE A 313 14.43 3.87 5.14
N SER A 314 13.32 3.92 5.89
CA SER A 314 13.30 4.27 7.32
C SER A 314 12.59 3.22 8.17
N ILE A 315 12.95 3.20 9.45
CA ILE A 315 12.28 2.46 10.52
C ILE A 315 12.04 3.40 11.71
N ARG A 316 10.89 3.29 12.36
CA ARG A 316 10.53 4.04 13.56
C ARG A 316 9.93 3.10 14.60
N LEU A 317 10.37 3.22 15.85
CA LEU A 317 9.71 2.66 17.02
C LEU A 317 8.94 3.79 17.69
N THR A 318 7.64 3.57 17.85
CA THR A 318 6.75 4.50 18.54
C THR A 318 6.27 3.86 19.83
N LYS A 319 6.24 4.63 20.91
CA LYS A 319 5.62 4.26 22.18
C LYS A 319 4.67 5.38 22.61
N ASP A 320 3.42 5.03 22.85
CA ASP A 320 2.35 5.93 23.30
C ASP A 320 2.25 7.19 22.43
N GLY A 321 2.38 7.01 21.11
CA GLY A 321 2.34 8.08 20.11
C GLY A 321 3.64 8.85 19.91
N ALA A 322 4.67 8.64 20.75
CA ALA A 322 5.97 9.32 20.64
C ALA A 322 7.05 8.44 19.98
N PRO A 323 7.84 8.97 19.03
CA PRO A 323 8.99 8.23 18.48
C PRO A 323 10.09 8.09 19.55
N VAL A 324 10.51 6.86 19.81
CA VAL A 324 11.62 6.56 20.76
C VAL A 324 12.87 6.06 20.04
N PHE A 325 12.73 5.55 18.82
CA PHE A 325 13.84 5.21 17.93
C PHE A 325 13.45 5.54 16.49
N GLU A 326 14.35 6.14 15.73
CA GLU A 326 14.18 6.34 14.29
C GLU A 326 15.53 6.19 13.58
N ASP A 327 15.55 5.42 12.50
CA ASP A 327 16.78 5.15 11.79
C ASP A 327 16.57 4.73 10.32
N ARG A 328 17.69 4.52 9.62
CA ARG A 328 17.75 4.07 8.23
C ARG A 328 17.70 2.55 8.16
N VAL A 329 17.07 2.07 7.10
CA VAL A 329 17.08 0.65 6.72
C VAL A 329 17.62 0.42 5.30
N VAL A 330 18.04 -0.83 5.05
CA VAL A 330 18.25 -1.39 3.70
C VAL A 330 17.16 -2.43 3.47
N VAL A 331 16.49 -2.35 2.32
CA VAL A 331 15.34 -3.18 1.95
C VAL A 331 15.61 -3.94 0.65
N GLY A 332 14.64 -4.75 0.22
CA GLY A 332 14.74 -5.64 -0.93
C GLY A 332 15.06 -4.94 -2.23
N THR A 333 15.71 -5.63 -3.16
CA THR A 333 15.81 -5.17 -4.55
C THR A 333 14.44 -5.19 -5.25
N ALA A 334 14.32 -4.57 -6.42
CA ALA A 334 13.04 -4.54 -7.15
C ALA A 334 12.57 -5.92 -7.64
N ASP A 335 13.49 -6.86 -7.83
CA ASP A 335 13.22 -8.27 -8.18
C ASP A 335 13.01 -9.18 -6.95
N LYS A 336 13.46 -8.75 -5.76
CA LYS A 336 13.35 -9.47 -4.48
C LYS A 336 12.84 -8.52 -3.41
N GLN A 337 11.61 -8.07 -3.64
CA GLN A 337 11.00 -6.96 -2.91
C GLN A 337 10.82 -7.31 -1.43
N THR A 338 10.90 -6.31 -0.56
CA THR A 338 10.40 -6.45 0.80
C THR A 338 8.87 -6.45 0.75
N PRO A 339 8.20 -7.54 1.18
CA PRO A 339 6.74 -7.59 1.20
C PRO A 339 6.16 -6.60 2.20
N ILE A 340 4.93 -6.17 1.94
CA ILE A 340 4.15 -5.21 2.71
C ILE A 340 3.14 -5.98 3.55
N PHE A 341 3.27 -5.94 4.88
CA PHE A 341 2.43 -6.70 5.80
C PHE A 341 2.51 -6.17 7.23
N SER A 342 1.67 -6.71 8.13
CA SER A 342 1.72 -6.44 9.58
C SER A 342 1.77 -7.75 10.37
N LYS A 343 2.76 -7.91 11.25
CA LYS A 343 2.88 -9.04 12.19
C LYS A 343 3.57 -8.60 13.47
N SER A 344 3.27 -9.27 14.58
CA SER A 344 3.92 -8.97 15.87
C SER A 344 5.29 -9.63 15.99
N MET A 345 6.28 -8.83 16.38
CA MET A 345 7.58 -9.29 16.86
C MET A 345 7.40 -10.06 18.16
N LYS A 346 8.02 -11.24 18.22
CA LYS A 346 7.93 -12.15 19.37
C LYS A 346 9.29 -12.44 19.99
N THR A 347 10.37 -12.34 19.22
CA THR A 347 11.70 -12.75 19.68
C THR A 347 12.78 -11.84 19.13
N ILE A 348 13.72 -11.45 19.99
CA ILE A 348 14.98 -10.81 19.63
C ILE A 348 16.07 -11.85 19.81
N VAL A 349 16.84 -12.13 18.76
CA VAL A 349 17.94 -13.10 18.79
C VAL A 349 19.25 -12.32 18.75
N LEU A 350 20.03 -12.44 19.83
CA LEU A 350 21.37 -11.87 19.94
C LEU A 350 22.40 -12.89 19.50
N ARG A 351 23.41 -12.44 18.76
CA ARG A 351 24.45 -13.30 18.16
C ARG A 351 23.83 -14.46 17.35
N PRO A 352 22.91 -14.17 16.41
CA PRO A 352 22.11 -15.19 15.74
C PRO A 352 22.97 -16.14 14.90
N GLU A 353 22.50 -17.36 14.73
CA GLU A 353 22.83 -18.18 13.56
C GLU A 353 21.93 -17.80 12.38
N TRP A 354 22.40 -18.03 11.15
CA TRP A 354 21.61 -17.76 9.95
C TRP A 354 21.25 -19.03 9.21
N ASN A 355 20.03 -19.52 9.40
CA ASN A 355 19.45 -20.57 8.57
C ASN A 355 19.15 -20.01 7.17
N LEU A 356 19.76 -20.60 6.14
CA LEU A 356 19.58 -20.17 4.75
C LEU A 356 18.19 -20.55 4.25
N PRO A 357 17.41 -19.59 3.70
CA PRO A 357 16.21 -19.91 2.93
C PRO A 357 16.55 -20.78 1.72
N ASP A 358 15.60 -21.59 1.24
CA ASP A 358 15.84 -22.54 0.14
C ASP A 358 16.37 -21.87 -1.15
N SER A 359 15.96 -20.63 -1.44
CA SER A 359 16.46 -19.87 -2.59
C SER A 359 17.94 -19.51 -2.45
N ILE A 360 18.39 -19.24 -1.22
CA ILE A 360 19.79 -18.97 -0.89
C ILE A 360 20.58 -20.29 -0.82
N LYS A 361 19.99 -21.39 -0.33
CA LYS A 361 20.61 -22.72 -0.43
C LYS A 361 20.91 -23.06 -1.89
N LEU A 362 19.94 -22.86 -2.79
CA LEU A 362 20.11 -23.07 -4.23
C LEU A 362 21.26 -22.22 -4.78
N THR A 363 21.30 -20.93 -4.44
CA THR A 363 22.38 -20.01 -4.86
C THR A 363 23.75 -20.48 -4.36
N ALA A 364 23.86 -20.89 -3.09
CA ALA A 364 25.11 -21.38 -2.51
C ALA A 364 25.61 -22.66 -3.21
N LEU A 365 24.70 -23.57 -3.55
CA LEU A 365 25.00 -24.82 -4.26
C LEU A 365 25.43 -24.58 -5.71
N LEU A 366 24.85 -23.58 -6.38
CA LEU A 366 25.19 -23.20 -7.75
C LEU A 366 26.52 -22.44 -7.87
N SER A 367 27.13 -22.01 -6.75
CA SER A 367 28.44 -21.33 -6.76
C SER A 367 29.59 -22.20 -7.28
N GLY A 368 29.41 -23.52 -7.33
CA GLY A 368 30.45 -24.50 -7.71
C GLY A 368 31.49 -24.77 -6.61
N ARG A 369 31.42 -24.05 -5.48
CA ARG A 369 32.24 -24.29 -4.28
C ARG A 369 31.46 -25.14 -3.27
N SER A 370 32.16 -25.90 -2.43
CA SER A 370 31.47 -26.60 -1.34
C SER A 370 30.77 -25.58 -0.42
N VAL A 371 29.70 -26.02 0.25
CA VAL A 371 28.92 -25.16 1.15
C VAL A 371 29.77 -24.72 2.35
N GLU A 372 30.64 -25.62 2.82
CA GLU A 372 31.59 -25.38 3.92
C GLU A 372 32.66 -24.34 3.55
N GLN A 373 33.16 -24.36 2.31
CA GLN A 373 34.10 -23.36 1.81
C GLN A 373 33.50 -21.93 1.77
N GLN A 374 32.18 -21.82 1.81
CA GLN A 374 31.45 -20.56 1.88
C GLN A 374 31.15 -20.12 3.32
N GLY A 375 31.63 -20.85 4.33
CA GLY A 375 31.42 -20.53 5.74
C GLY A 375 30.11 -21.07 6.34
N TYR A 376 29.43 -21.97 5.63
CA TYR A 376 28.18 -22.56 6.09
C TYR A 376 28.39 -23.99 6.63
N VAL A 377 27.47 -24.43 7.47
CA VAL A 377 27.39 -25.80 7.98
C VAL A 377 26.20 -26.49 7.33
N VAL A 378 26.41 -27.71 6.82
CA VAL A 378 25.33 -28.55 6.28
C VAL A 378 24.98 -29.63 7.30
N MET A 379 23.70 -29.73 7.63
CA MET A 379 23.16 -30.75 8.51
C MET A 379 22.03 -31.53 7.85
N ARG A 380 21.94 -32.82 8.18
CA ARG A 380 20.80 -33.69 7.88
C ARG A 380 20.52 -34.56 9.11
N ASN A 381 19.27 -34.65 9.52
CA ASN A 381 18.83 -35.44 10.69
C ASN A 381 19.66 -35.13 11.97
N GLY A 382 19.94 -33.84 12.21
CA GLY A 382 20.69 -33.40 13.40
C GLY A 382 22.20 -33.66 13.37
N ARG A 383 22.76 -34.16 12.25
CA ARG A 383 24.20 -34.42 12.10
C ARG A 383 24.81 -33.55 11.01
N THR A 384 25.99 -33.00 11.28
CA THR A 384 26.80 -32.32 10.27
C THR A 384 27.28 -33.32 9.21
N ILE A 385 27.19 -32.93 7.94
CA ILE A 385 27.61 -33.74 6.79
C ILE A 385 28.48 -32.91 5.86
N ASP A 386 29.25 -33.60 5.01
CA ASP A 386 30.08 -33.00 3.95
C ASP A 386 29.23 -32.80 2.68
N SER A 387 29.05 -31.53 2.28
CA SER A 387 28.25 -31.15 1.13
C SER A 387 28.73 -31.75 -0.19
N THR A 388 30.02 -32.10 -0.31
CA THR A 388 30.57 -32.71 -1.52
C THR A 388 30.17 -34.17 -1.71
N ARG A 389 29.68 -34.82 -0.65
CA ARG A 389 29.22 -36.22 -0.68
C ARG A 389 27.73 -36.35 -0.99
N VAL A 390 27.01 -35.23 -1.09
CA VAL A 390 25.57 -35.21 -1.37
C VAL A 390 25.32 -35.11 -2.86
N ASN A 391 24.46 -35.99 -3.39
CA ASN A 391 23.96 -35.87 -4.75
C ASN A 391 22.83 -34.82 -4.81
N TRP A 392 23.20 -33.54 -4.90
CA TRP A 392 22.25 -32.42 -4.89
C TRP A 392 21.24 -32.46 -6.05
N ALA A 393 21.57 -33.08 -7.18
CA ALA A 393 20.66 -33.24 -8.32
C ALA A 393 19.42 -34.10 -8.01
N LYS A 394 19.49 -34.94 -6.97
CA LYS A 394 18.39 -35.79 -6.49
C LYS A 394 17.95 -35.46 -5.06
N ALA A 395 18.56 -34.44 -4.45
CA ALA A 395 18.30 -34.10 -3.06
C ALA A 395 17.04 -33.24 -2.94
N ASN A 396 16.23 -33.53 -1.93
CA ASN A 396 15.19 -32.61 -1.48
C ASN A 396 15.81 -31.58 -0.51
N LEU A 397 15.93 -30.31 -0.92
CA LEU A 397 16.56 -29.26 -0.11
C LEU A 397 15.92 -29.06 1.27
N ARG A 398 14.63 -29.42 1.43
CA ARG A 398 13.91 -29.33 2.70
C ARG A 398 14.43 -30.31 3.76
N GLU A 399 15.09 -31.40 3.35
CA GLU A 399 15.70 -32.36 4.28
C GLU A 399 17.05 -31.90 4.85
N TYR A 400 17.61 -30.81 4.30
CA TYR A 400 18.91 -30.29 4.69
C TYR A 400 18.77 -28.93 5.36
N THR A 401 19.38 -28.80 6.53
CA THR A 401 19.59 -27.50 7.17
C THR A 401 20.95 -27.00 6.75
N ILE A 402 21.00 -25.86 6.09
CA ILE A 402 22.25 -25.16 5.77
C ILE A 402 22.20 -23.84 6.52
N PHE A 403 23.19 -23.58 7.37
CA PHE A 403 23.21 -22.36 8.17
C PHE A 403 24.61 -21.76 8.29
N GLN A 404 24.68 -20.44 8.46
CA GLN A 404 25.90 -19.74 8.86
C GLN A 404 25.96 -19.67 10.39
N PRO A 405 27.05 -20.13 11.02
CA PRO A 405 27.23 -19.99 12.47
C PRO A 405 27.26 -18.52 12.92
N SER A 406 27.04 -18.27 14.21
CA SER A 406 27.20 -16.93 14.79
C SER A 406 28.65 -16.44 14.69
N GLY A 407 28.84 -15.19 14.25
CA GLY A 407 30.14 -14.55 14.07
C GLY A 407 30.02 -13.11 13.59
N ASP A 408 31.12 -12.36 13.58
CA ASP A 408 31.14 -10.96 13.12
C ASP A 408 30.91 -10.83 11.60
N ASP A 409 31.18 -11.90 10.86
CA ASP A 409 30.95 -12.07 9.42
C ASP A 409 29.57 -12.67 9.09
N ASN A 410 28.74 -12.95 10.11
CA ASN A 410 27.39 -13.48 9.90
C ASN A 410 26.57 -12.48 9.10
N ALA A 411 25.87 -12.94 8.04
CA ALA A 411 25.09 -12.07 7.16
C ALA A 411 23.92 -11.36 7.89
N LEU A 412 23.47 -11.91 9.02
CA LEU A 412 22.48 -11.32 9.92
C LEU A 412 23.09 -10.37 10.97
N GLY A 413 24.41 -10.19 10.96
CA GLY A 413 25.16 -9.43 11.95
C GLY A 413 24.94 -9.97 13.36
N LEU A 414 24.83 -9.07 14.33
CA LEU A 414 24.84 -9.42 15.75
C LEU A 414 23.44 -9.49 16.39
N VAL A 415 22.39 -9.09 15.67
CA VAL A 415 21.01 -9.04 16.18
C VAL A 415 20.02 -9.34 15.07
N LYS A 416 19.00 -10.16 15.36
CA LYS A 416 17.86 -10.46 14.48
C LYS A 416 16.55 -10.31 15.25
N PHE A 417 15.52 -9.80 14.60
CA PHE A 417 14.19 -9.60 15.17
C PHE A 417 13.15 -10.43 14.43
N LEU A 418 12.47 -11.31 15.15
CA LEU A 418 11.55 -12.29 14.58
C LEU A 418 10.10 -11.90 14.83
N PHE A 419 9.35 -11.75 13.73
CA PHE A 419 7.90 -11.55 13.68
C PHE A 419 7.34 -12.56 12.68
N PRO A 420 6.88 -13.74 13.13
CA PRO A 420 6.51 -14.86 12.25
C PRO A 420 5.57 -14.47 11.10
N ASN A 421 5.95 -14.84 9.87
CA ASN A 421 5.23 -14.50 8.64
C ASN A 421 5.47 -15.55 7.53
N LYS A 422 4.63 -15.56 6.49
CA LYS A 422 4.71 -16.49 5.35
C LYS A 422 5.87 -16.20 4.38
N HIS A 423 6.48 -15.01 4.49
CA HIS A 423 7.50 -14.52 3.55
C HIS A 423 8.94 -14.85 3.95
N ALA A 424 9.14 -15.47 5.13
CA ALA A 424 10.46 -15.70 5.73
C ALA A 424 11.32 -14.42 5.88
N VAL A 425 10.66 -13.26 6.03
CA VAL A 425 11.29 -11.94 6.19
C VAL A 425 11.45 -11.56 7.66
N TYR A 426 12.55 -10.89 8.01
CA TYR A 426 12.82 -10.39 9.36
C TYR A 426 13.59 -9.06 9.32
N LEU A 427 13.64 -8.36 10.45
CA LEU A 427 14.57 -7.24 10.66
C LEU A 427 15.88 -7.82 11.19
N HIS A 428 17.02 -7.30 10.79
CA HIS A 428 18.30 -7.81 11.29
C HIS A 428 19.45 -6.81 11.13
N ASP A 429 20.58 -7.14 11.76
CA ASP A 429 21.86 -6.44 11.61
C ASP A 429 22.59 -6.85 10.31
N THR A 430 23.68 -6.19 9.97
CA THR A 430 24.49 -6.56 8.81
C THR A 430 25.95 -6.13 8.98
N PRO A 431 26.92 -6.93 8.50
CA PRO A 431 28.32 -6.51 8.41
C PRO A 431 28.53 -5.41 7.36
N SER A 432 27.64 -5.31 6.36
CA SER A 432 27.74 -4.33 5.26
C SER A 432 27.23 -2.94 5.65
N ARG A 433 27.78 -2.35 6.71
CA ARG A 433 27.36 -1.04 7.28
C ARG A 433 27.42 0.13 6.28
N HIS A 434 28.31 0.08 5.30
CA HIS A 434 28.46 1.16 4.32
C HIS A 434 27.20 1.40 3.48
N LEU A 435 26.35 0.39 3.28
CA LEU A 435 25.11 0.49 2.50
C LEU A 435 24.10 1.49 3.09
N PHE A 436 24.20 1.80 4.38
CA PHE A 436 23.32 2.80 5.01
C PHE A 436 23.65 4.26 4.63
N ASN A 437 24.78 4.48 3.96
CA ASN A 437 25.17 5.79 3.43
C ASN A 437 24.69 6.00 1.99
N GLU A 438 24.18 4.95 1.33
CA GLU A 438 23.60 5.08 0.00
C GLU A 438 22.26 5.83 0.04
N ARG A 439 22.02 6.61 -1.02
CA ARG A 439 20.75 7.34 -1.18
C ARG A 439 19.59 6.39 -1.47
N VAL A 440 19.84 5.36 -2.28
CA VAL A 440 18.87 4.30 -2.60
C VAL A 440 19.35 3.02 -1.94
N ARG A 441 18.55 2.44 -1.03
CA ARG A 441 18.99 1.33 -0.17
C ARG A 441 18.27 0.03 -0.49
N LEU A 442 18.20 -0.30 -1.78
CA LEU A 442 17.63 -1.54 -2.33
C LEU A 442 18.74 -2.58 -2.54
N TYR A 443 19.19 -3.26 -1.48
CA TYR A 443 20.33 -4.20 -1.53
C TYR A 443 20.10 -5.52 -0.79
N SER A 444 18.88 -5.79 -0.35
CA SER A 444 18.53 -7.03 0.34
C SER A 444 17.72 -7.98 -0.56
N HIS A 445 17.43 -9.17 -0.04
CA HIS A 445 16.57 -10.17 -0.67
C HIS A 445 15.23 -10.25 0.09
N GLY A 446 14.58 -9.10 0.30
CA GLY A 446 13.32 -8.97 1.02
C GLY A 446 13.44 -8.66 2.52
N CYS A 447 14.45 -9.18 3.23
CA CYS A 447 14.69 -8.86 4.64
C CYS A 447 15.09 -7.38 4.86
N VAL A 448 14.84 -6.83 6.04
CA VAL A 448 15.12 -5.42 6.34
C VAL A 448 16.34 -5.31 7.25
N ARG A 449 17.41 -4.66 6.79
CA ARG A 449 18.61 -4.45 7.60
C ARG A 449 18.49 -3.12 8.35
N VAL A 450 18.76 -3.11 9.65
CA VAL A 450 18.64 -1.92 10.51
C VAL A 450 20.03 -1.35 10.80
N ARG A 451 20.21 -0.02 10.71
CA ARG A 451 21.53 0.62 10.85
C ARG A 451 22.10 0.54 12.27
N ASN A 452 21.30 0.78 13.30
CA ASN A 452 21.70 0.66 14.72
C ASN A 452 20.87 -0.39 15.47
N PRO A 453 21.03 -1.68 15.15
CA PRO A 453 20.14 -2.73 15.65
C PRO A 453 20.36 -3.06 17.14
N GLN A 454 21.56 -2.85 17.68
CA GLN A 454 21.79 -3.05 19.12
C GLN A 454 21.08 -2.01 19.97
N VAL A 455 21.06 -0.75 19.52
CA VAL A 455 20.29 0.33 20.18
C VAL A 455 18.81 0.01 20.09
N PHE A 456 18.33 -0.30 18.88
CA PHE A 456 16.94 -0.69 18.67
C PHE A 456 16.51 -1.89 19.53
N ALA A 457 17.36 -2.92 19.69
CA ALA A 457 17.08 -4.04 20.58
C ALA A 457 17.06 -3.65 22.06
N GLN A 458 17.92 -2.73 22.48
CA GLN A 458 17.91 -2.21 23.85
C GLN A 458 16.60 -1.47 24.12
N ASP A 459 16.19 -0.57 23.21
CA ASP A 459 14.93 0.20 23.35
C ASP A 459 13.71 -0.72 23.43
N LEU A 460 13.64 -1.75 22.57
CA LEU A 460 12.55 -2.74 22.60
C LEU A 460 12.50 -3.52 23.93
N LEU A 461 13.65 -3.96 24.44
CA LEU A 461 13.71 -4.72 25.69
C LEU A 461 13.44 -3.85 26.92
N ASP A 462 13.87 -2.59 26.92
CA ASP A 462 13.59 -1.64 28.00
C ASP A 462 12.08 -1.33 28.06
N ILE A 463 11.39 -1.30 26.92
CA ILE A 463 9.93 -1.15 26.87
C ILE A 463 9.21 -2.41 27.33
N ASP A 464 9.67 -3.59 26.90
CA ASP A 464 9.04 -4.88 27.21
C ASP A 464 9.27 -5.33 28.66
N ARG A 465 10.46 -5.07 29.22
CA ARG A 465 10.93 -5.67 30.49
C ARG A 465 11.31 -4.64 31.56
N GLY A 466 11.26 -3.36 31.22
CA GLY A 466 11.75 -2.28 32.05
C GLY A 466 13.24 -1.99 31.86
N ALA A 467 13.62 -0.75 32.14
CA ALA A 467 14.99 -0.28 32.00
C ALA A 467 15.97 -1.13 32.82
N ALA A 468 17.14 -1.41 32.24
CA ALA A 468 18.24 -2.18 32.84
C ALA A 468 17.99 -3.68 33.07
N ALA A 469 16.81 -4.22 32.67
CA ALA A 469 16.58 -5.66 32.68
C ALA A 469 17.56 -6.41 31.77
N PHE A 470 17.95 -5.78 30.65
CA PHE A 470 18.94 -6.29 29.70
C PHE A 470 20.05 -5.27 29.46
N ASP A 471 21.25 -5.79 29.19
CA ASP A 471 22.39 -5.04 28.67
C ASP A 471 22.78 -5.67 27.34
N VAL A 472 22.15 -5.19 26.26
CA VAL A 472 22.30 -5.77 24.91
C VAL A 472 23.75 -5.72 24.46
N LYS A 473 24.46 -4.61 24.74
CA LYS A 473 25.86 -4.45 24.38
C LYS A 473 26.75 -5.51 25.04
N ARG A 474 26.54 -5.80 26.33
CA ARG A 474 27.25 -6.87 27.04
C ARG A 474 26.90 -8.25 26.48
N LEU A 475 25.61 -8.51 26.23
CA LEU A 475 25.14 -9.80 25.71
C LEU A 475 25.65 -10.08 24.29
N VAL A 476 25.70 -9.08 23.43
CA VAL A 476 26.28 -9.21 22.08
C VAL A 476 27.79 -9.48 22.16
N ARG A 477 28.51 -8.86 23.10
CA ARG A 477 29.96 -9.04 23.25
C ARG A 477 30.35 -10.37 23.92
N LYS A 478 29.62 -10.80 24.94
CA LYS A 478 30.03 -11.90 25.84
C LYS A 478 28.92 -12.92 26.15
N GLY A 479 27.69 -12.69 25.72
CA GLY A 479 26.57 -13.57 25.99
C GLY A 479 26.60 -14.87 25.15
N PRO A 480 25.64 -15.78 25.36
CA PRO A 480 25.54 -17.01 24.58
C PRO A 480 25.41 -16.74 23.07
N LYS A 481 25.87 -17.69 22.25
CA LYS A 481 25.57 -17.70 20.81
C LYS A 481 24.10 -18.08 20.61
N ASP A 482 23.49 -17.57 19.54
CA ASP A 482 22.07 -17.76 19.21
C ASP A 482 21.14 -17.52 20.41
N ASN A 483 21.39 -16.44 21.15
CA ASN A 483 20.66 -16.15 22.38
C ASN A 483 19.28 -15.57 22.05
N ASN A 484 18.25 -16.40 22.18
CA ASN A 484 16.86 -16.07 21.90
C ASN A 484 16.20 -15.43 23.13
N VAL A 485 15.74 -14.19 23.00
CA VAL A 485 15.00 -13.45 24.02
C VAL A 485 13.56 -13.26 23.55
N THR A 486 12.62 -13.97 24.17
CA THR A 486 11.18 -13.84 23.87
C THR A 486 10.61 -12.60 24.56
N LEU A 487 9.86 -11.79 23.81
CA LEU A 487 9.15 -10.63 24.34
C LEU A 487 7.96 -11.06 25.18
N GLU A 488 7.73 -10.38 26.30
CA GLU A 488 6.57 -10.58 27.17
C GLU A 488 5.30 -10.08 26.49
N THR A 489 5.41 -8.92 25.86
CA THR A 489 4.36 -8.30 25.05
C THR A 489 4.80 -8.27 23.59
N PRO A 490 4.18 -9.06 22.70
CA PRO A 490 4.50 -9.02 21.28
C PRO A 490 4.27 -7.61 20.69
N ILE A 491 5.28 -7.06 20.02
CA ILE A 491 5.25 -5.68 19.50
C ILE A 491 4.84 -5.71 18.02
N PRO A 492 3.73 -5.10 17.60
CA PRO A 492 3.35 -4.97 16.19
C PRO A 492 4.47 -4.37 15.33
N VAL A 493 4.77 -5.03 14.21
CA VAL A 493 5.65 -4.53 13.16
C VAL A 493 4.82 -4.33 11.89
N HIS A 494 4.76 -3.09 11.42
CA HIS A 494 4.08 -2.70 10.20
C HIS A 494 5.11 -2.38 9.13
N VAL A 495 5.17 -3.21 8.10
CA VAL A 495 5.98 -2.95 6.91
C VAL A 495 5.05 -2.32 5.87
N GLY A 496 5.26 -1.03 5.59
CA GLY A 496 4.45 -0.22 4.68
C GLY A 496 5.23 0.28 3.48
N TYR A 497 4.50 0.73 2.46
CA TYR A 497 5.06 1.25 1.22
C TYR A 497 4.43 2.61 0.89
N PHE A 498 4.81 3.64 1.65
CA PHE A 498 4.22 4.96 1.48
C PHE A 498 5.15 5.86 0.69
N THR A 499 4.80 6.11 -0.56
CA THR A 499 5.50 7.03 -1.48
C THR A 499 5.14 8.49 -1.23
N VAL A 500 4.08 8.76 -0.46
CA VAL A 500 3.77 10.10 0.06
C VAL A 500 3.61 10.01 1.57
N TRP A 501 4.36 10.84 2.28
CA TRP A 501 4.32 10.92 3.74
C TRP A 501 4.32 12.38 4.17
N VAL A 502 3.53 12.74 5.19
CA VAL A 502 3.56 14.11 5.71
C VAL A 502 4.41 14.11 6.98
N GLY A 503 5.51 14.84 6.98
CA GLY A 503 6.41 14.94 8.12
C GLY A 503 5.71 15.51 9.37
N ASP A 504 6.38 15.37 10.52
CA ASP A 504 5.90 15.95 11.77
C ASP A 504 5.94 17.49 11.75
N ASP A 505 6.69 18.07 10.81
CA ASP A 505 6.71 19.50 10.44
C ASP A 505 5.55 19.92 9.52
N GLY A 506 4.66 18.98 9.16
CA GLY A 506 3.56 19.19 8.24
C GLY A 506 3.96 19.25 6.75
N GLN A 507 5.24 19.06 6.42
CA GLN A 507 5.71 19.13 5.04
C GLN A 507 5.53 17.78 4.32
N PRO A 508 4.99 17.77 3.09
CA PRO A 508 4.85 16.55 2.33
C PRO A 508 6.21 16.10 1.78
N GLN A 509 6.50 14.81 1.96
CA GLN A 509 7.66 14.11 1.44
C GLN A 509 7.19 13.13 0.37
N TYR A 510 7.84 13.17 -0.79
CA TYR A 510 7.55 12.31 -1.93
C TYR A 510 8.74 11.40 -2.18
N PHE A 511 8.48 10.10 -2.26
CA PHE A 511 9.46 9.06 -2.50
C PHE A 511 9.16 8.36 -3.81
N LYS A 512 10.22 7.87 -4.46
CA LYS A 512 10.10 7.15 -5.72
C LYS A 512 9.36 5.82 -5.51
N ASP A 513 8.45 5.50 -6.44
CA ASP A 513 7.78 4.20 -6.51
C ASP A 513 8.73 3.11 -7.06
N TYR A 514 9.68 2.67 -6.25
CA TYR A 514 10.71 1.69 -6.61
C TYR A 514 10.17 0.31 -7.03
N TYR A 515 9.10 -0.17 -6.41
CA TYR A 515 8.46 -1.47 -6.68
C TYR A 515 7.26 -1.37 -7.62
N GLY A 516 6.77 -0.16 -7.89
CA GLY A 516 5.62 0.08 -8.77
C GLY A 516 4.26 -0.14 -8.09
N HIS A 517 4.18 -0.22 -6.76
CA HIS A 517 2.93 -0.50 -6.06
C HIS A 517 1.96 0.68 -6.17
N GLN A 518 2.42 1.93 -5.98
CA GLN A 518 1.57 3.11 -6.15
C GLN A 518 0.93 3.13 -7.53
N LYS A 519 1.71 2.86 -8.59
CA LYS A 519 1.20 2.79 -9.96
C LYS A 519 0.07 1.75 -10.11
N ARG A 520 0.22 0.56 -9.53
CA ARG A 520 -0.80 -0.51 -9.58
C ARG A 520 -2.09 -0.05 -8.90
N ILE A 521 -1.97 0.59 -7.75
CA ILE A 521 -3.10 1.13 -6.98
C ILE A 521 -3.80 2.22 -7.79
N THR A 522 -3.05 3.18 -8.34
CA THR A 522 -3.62 4.23 -9.19
C THR A 522 -4.38 3.65 -10.40
N LEU A 523 -3.83 2.61 -11.05
CA LEU A 523 -4.51 1.92 -12.16
C LEU A 523 -5.80 1.21 -11.71
N ALA A 524 -5.76 0.51 -10.57
CA ALA A 524 -6.92 -0.15 -9.99
C ALA A 524 -8.03 0.84 -9.63
N LEU A 525 -7.69 1.94 -8.95
CA LEU A 525 -8.62 3.02 -8.63
C LEU A 525 -9.17 3.68 -9.91
N ALA A 526 -8.43 3.71 -11.01
CA ALA A 526 -8.90 4.15 -12.32
C ALA A 526 -9.74 3.10 -13.08
N GLY A 527 -9.97 1.91 -12.52
CA GLY A 527 -10.67 0.80 -13.18
C GLY A 527 -9.87 0.14 -14.31
N LYS A 528 -8.58 0.45 -14.43
CA LYS A 528 -7.69 -0.03 -15.51
C LYS A 528 -7.04 -1.37 -15.17
N TRP A 529 -7.83 -2.33 -14.69
CA TRP A 529 -7.36 -3.64 -14.21
C TRP A 529 -6.49 -4.40 -15.23
N LYS A 530 -6.83 -4.32 -16.52
CA LYS A 530 -6.07 -4.97 -17.61
C LYS A 530 -4.65 -4.41 -17.82
N GLN A 531 -4.32 -3.26 -17.22
CA GLN A 531 -3.01 -2.61 -17.33
C GLN A 531 -2.11 -2.90 -16.12
N ILE A 532 -2.61 -3.62 -15.12
CA ILE A 532 -1.90 -3.93 -13.89
C ILE A 532 -1.01 -5.15 -14.14
N ASP A 533 0.30 -4.97 -13.98
CA ASP A 533 1.25 -6.07 -13.95
C ASP A 533 1.30 -6.66 -12.54
N VAL A 534 0.58 -7.76 -12.31
CA VAL A 534 0.53 -8.42 -10.99
C VAL A 534 1.85 -9.09 -10.61
N GLY A 535 2.76 -9.26 -11.59
CA GLY A 535 4.01 -9.97 -11.39
C GLY A 535 3.81 -11.46 -11.14
N LYS A 536 4.91 -12.16 -10.81
CA LYS A 536 4.86 -13.56 -10.39
C LYS A 536 4.53 -13.66 -8.91
N ASP A 537 3.97 -14.80 -8.50
CA ASP A 537 3.88 -15.14 -7.10
C ASP A 537 5.29 -15.38 -6.53
N HIS A 538 5.68 -14.55 -5.57
CA HIS A 538 6.99 -14.62 -4.93
C HIS A 538 7.10 -15.76 -3.91
N LEU A 539 5.97 -16.36 -3.51
CA LEU A 539 5.90 -17.52 -2.64
C LEU A 539 5.84 -18.84 -3.42
N ALA A 540 5.81 -18.78 -4.76
CA ALA A 540 5.82 -19.96 -5.60
C ALA A 540 7.03 -20.86 -5.31
N GLU A 541 6.85 -22.17 -5.45
CA GLU A 541 7.93 -23.14 -5.20
C GLU A 541 9.15 -22.84 -6.09
N ILE A 542 10.33 -22.91 -5.47
CA ILE A 542 11.59 -22.62 -6.14
C ILE A 542 11.88 -23.72 -7.15
N ASP A 543 12.20 -23.35 -8.39
CA ASP A 543 12.67 -24.28 -9.40
C ASP A 543 14.06 -24.84 -9.05
N THR A 544 14.09 -26.08 -8.56
CA THR A 544 15.32 -26.80 -8.22
C THR A 544 15.91 -27.57 -9.40
N SER A 545 15.36 -27.47 -10.61
CA SER A 545 15.86 -28.20 -11.80
C SER A 545 17.33 -27.89 -12.11
N MET A 546 17.78 -26.68 -11.79
CA MET A 546 19.16 -26.22 -11.92
C MET A 546 20.16 -27.03 -11.07
N LEU A 547 19.70 -27.72 -10.01
CA LEU A 547 20.56 -28.60 -9.21
C LEU A 547 21.15 -29.76 -10.02
N LYS A 548 20.55 -30.12 -11.16
CA LYS A 548 21.11 -31.12 -12.10
C LYS A 548 22.50 -30.74 -12.63
N GLN A 549 22.84 -29.45 -12.61
CA GLN A 549 24.12 -28.92 -13.10
C GLN A 549 25.17 -28.81 -12.00
N VAL A 550 24.78 -28.95 -10.72
CA VAL A 550 25.67 -28.77 -9.58
C VAL A 550 26.70 -29.89 -9.52
N ARG A 551 27.98 -29.51 -9.57
CA ARG A 551 29.12 -30.39 -9.29
C ARG A 551 30.05 -29.68 -8.31
N LEU A 552 29.95 -30.06 -7.03
CA LEU A 552 30.83 -29.52 -5.99
C LEU A 552 32.18 -30.22 -6.05
N ARG A 553 33.27 -29.46 -6.02
CA ARG A 553 34.64 -30.02 -6.00
C ARG A 553 35.20 -30.00 -4.58
N GLY A 554 35.66 -31.15 -4.09
CA GLY A 554 36.56 -31.24 -2.92
C GLY A 554 37.96 -30.74 -3.27
N GLU A 555 38.74 -30.32 -2.27
CA GLU A 555 40.03 -29.62 -2.41
C GLU A 555 40.94 -30.18 -3.52
N GLY A 556 41.11 -29.38 -4.59
CA GLY A 556 41.97 -29.70 -5.71
C GLY A 556 42.09 -28.54 -6.69
N ARG A 557 43.18 -27.76 -6.56
CA ARG A 557 43.71 -26.72 -7.48
C ARG A 557 42.66 -25.89 -8.27
N VAL A 558 42.47 -24.64 -7.82
CA VAL A 558 41.78 -23.58 -8.57
C VAL A 558 42.45 -23.34 -9.92
N LYS A 559 41.77 -23.64 -11.04
CA LYS A 559 42.04 -23.01 -12.33
C LYS A 559 41.12 -21.80 -12.45
N LYS A 560 41.71 -20.60 -12.60
CA LYS A 560 41.02 -19.37 -13.01
C LYS A 560 40.41 -19.60 -14.40
N GLY A 561 39.10 -19.82 -14.46
CA GLY A 561 38.28 -19.72 -15.66
C GLY A 561 37.11 -18.81 -15.33
N GLY A 562 37.01 -17.70 -16.05
CA GLY A 562 36.04 -16.65 -15.77
C GLY A 562 34.63 -17.09 -16.09
N ASP A 563 33.77 -17.00 -15.09
CA ASP A 563 32.41 -16.47 -15.16
C ASP A 563 32.08 -15.99 -13.74
N SER A 564 31.94 -14.67 -13.57
CA SER A 564 31.69 -14.07 -12.26
C SER A 564 30.23 -14.25 -11.88
N PHE A 565 29.90 -15.37 -11.23
CA PHE A 565 28.70 -15.47 -10.42
C PHE A 565 28.99 -14.77 -9.08
N GLY A 566 28.23 -13.71 -8.81
CA GLY A 566 28.40 -12.85 -7.63
C GLY A 566 28.40 -13.65 -6.32
N ALA A 567 29.28 -13.27 -5.40
CA ALA A 567 29.39 -13.90 -4.09
C ALA A 567 28.04 -13.83 -3.35
N PRO A 568 27.60 -14.92 -2.69
CA PRO A 568 26.39 -14.88 -1.89
C PRO A 568 26.63 -13.96 -0.70
N MET A 569 25.81 -12.90 -0.61
CA MET A 569 25.48 -12.13 0.59
C MET A 569 26.64 -11.78 1.53
N GLY A 570 27.15 -10.56 1.44
CA GLY A 570 27.94 -9.93 2.52
C GLY A 570 29.36 -10.45 2.72
N VAL A 571 29.77 -11.56 2.09
CA VAL A 571 31.17 -12.00 2.06
C VAL A 571 31.88 -11.31 0.88
N THR A 572 32.34 -10.08 1.09
CA THR A 572 33.38 -9.54 0.21
C THR A 572 34.66 -10.33 0.49
N ASN A 573 35.14 -11.11 -0.48
CA ASN A 573 36.47 -11.71 -0.42
C ASN A 573 37.51 -10.60 -0.15
N SER A 574 37.93 -10.44 1.10
CA SER A 574 39.09 -9.64 1.45
C SER A 574 40.34 -10.51 1.34
N PHE A 575 40.82 -10.78 0.11
CA PHE A 575 42.22 -11.19 -0.08
C PHE A 575 42.78 -10.74 -1.42
N SER A 576 43.85 -9.96 -1.30
CA SER A 576 44.91 -9.63 -2.24
C SER A 576 44.76 -8.36 -3.10
N SER A 577 45.74 -7.50 -2.87
CA SER A 577 46.13 -6.28 -3.56
C SER A 577 46.27 -6.46 -5.08
N ALA A 578 45.38 -5.86 -5.85
CA ALA A 578 45.64 -5.49 -7.25
C ALA A 578 44.59 -4.49 -7.76
N GLY A 579 45.02 -3.23 -7.96
CA GLY A 579 44.51 -2.28 -8.97
C GLY A 579 43.00 -2.06 -9.08
N TYR A 580 42.51 -0.96 -8.51
CA TYR A 580 41.25 -0.34 -8.91
C TYR A 580 41.27 -0.01 -10.41
N LYS A 581 40.42 -0.67 -11.21
CA LYS A 581 40.00 -0.13 -12.51
C LYS A 581 38.83 0.82 -12.28
N ARG A 582 39.05 2.11 -12.51
CA ARG A 582 38.00 3.13 -12.67
C ARG A 582 37.14 2.75 -13.88
N TYR A 583 35.82 2.81 -13.72
CA TYR A 583 34.86 2.76 -14.83
C TYR A 583 34.85 4.14 -15.52
N ASN A 584 34.85 4.16 -16.85
CA ASN A 584 35.24 5.31 -17.67
C ASN A 584 34.08 5.86 -18.52
N ASP A 585 32.91 6.07 -17.91
CA ASP A 585 31.75 6.82 -18.44
C ASP A 585 31.50 6.68 -19.96
N SER A 586 31.53 5.45 -20.48
CA SER A 586 31.28 5.21 -21.89
C SER A 586 29.79 5.18 -22.18
N VAL A 587 29.41 5.54 -23.42
CA VAL A 587 28.01 5.49 -23.89
C VAL A 587 27.40 4.08 -23.73
N GLY A 588 28.22 3.03 -23.73
CA GLY A 588 27.79 1.64 -23.49
C GLY A 588 27.32 1.38 -22.06
N ASP A 589 27.91 2.04 -21.05
CA ASP A 589 27.54 1.87 -19.64
C ASP A 589 26.23 2.59 -19.30
N ILE A 590 25.98 3.72 -19.96
CA ILE A 590 24.72 4.49 -19.83
C ILE A 590 23.54 3.72 -20.43
N ILE A 591 23.75 2.95 -21.49
CA ILE A 591 22.71 2.13 -22.14
C ILE A 591 22.37 0.90 -21.28
N ARG A 592 23.35 0.24 -20.66
CA ARG A 592 23.09 -0.86 -19.71
C ARG A 592 22.35 -0.37 -18.46
N MET A 593 22.71 0.80 -17.95
CA MET A 593 22.01 1.44 -16.83
C MET A 593 20.55 1.83 -17.17
N LYS A 594 20.24 2.14 -18.44
CA LYS A 594 18.87 2.42 -18.89
C LYS A 594 18.04 1.18 -19.26
N LEU A 595 18.68 0.05 -19.52
CA LEU A 595 18.01 -1.21 -19.90
C LEU A 595 18.00 -2.27 -18.79
N GLY A 596 18.62 -1.99 -17.64
CA GLY A 596 18.48 -2.81 -16.43
C GLY A 596 19.23 -4.14 -16.44
N PHE A 597 20.38 -4.20 -17.10
CA PHE A 597 21.31 -5.34 -17.04
C PHE A 597 22.45 -5.10 -16.06
#